data_AF-V8G2Q2-F1
#
_entry.id   AF-V8G2Q2-F1
#
_cell.length_a   1.000
_cell.length_b   1.000
_cell.length_c   1.000
_cell.angle_alpha   90.00
_cell.angle_beta   90.00
_cell.angle_gamma   90.00
#
_symmetry.space_group_name_H-M   'P 1'
#
loop_
_entity.id
_entity.type
_entity.pdbx_description
1 polymer ?
#
loop_
_entity_poly.entity_id
_entity_poly.type
_entity_poly.pdbx_seq_one_letter_code
_entity_poly.pdbx_strand_id
1 'polypeptide(L)'
;MRELRFSYPLTVLLFTVLPALLGFIVGAFFFIYHLFTHMGGDLKIGLAFQTWMLTIMHGIVMYGIPALVLGIISVFLLDKGMSKKAIVLFSVITMIVMVLWALFTVEFTGNTLLVALLALFGSYQWMYFLSVPHTQRVVPKLFNDAE
;
A
#
# COMPACT_ATOMS: atom_id res chain seq x y z
N MET A 1 1.75 10.75 -22.49
CA MET A 1 1.14 9.83 -21.50
C MET A 1 2.25 9.14 -20.72
N ARG A 2 1.96 8.65 -19.51
CA ARG A 2 2.91 7.89 -18.68
C ARG A 2 2.45 6.43 -18.63
N GLU A 3 3.39 5.51 -18.75
CA GLU A 3 3.11 4.06 -18.67
C GLU A 3 4.04 3.38 -17.67
N LEU A 4 3.76 2.11 -17.35
CA LEU A 4 4.50 1.33 -16.36
C LEU A 4 6.00 1.19 -16.65
N ARG A 5 6.82 1.18 -15.60
CA ARG A 5 8.27 0.95 -15.71
C ARG A 5 8.61 -0.51 -16.04
N PHE A 6 7.79 -1.44 -15.57
CA PHE A 6 7.93 -2.88 -15.77
C PHE A 6 6.68 -3.44 -16.47
N SER A 7 6.68 -4.71 -16.87
CA SER A 7 5.46 -5.35 -17.39
C SER A 7 4.35 -5.33 -16.33
N TYR A 8 3.09 -5.36 -16.76
CA TYR A 8 1.93 -5.42 -15.87
C TYR A 8 2.06 -6.50 -14.77
N PRO A 9 2.28 -7.80 -15.09
CA PRO A 9 2.34 -8.84 -14.06
C PRO A 9 3.53 -8.66 -13.12
N LEU A 10 4.68 -8.20 -13.62
CA LEU A 10 5.86 -7.95 -12.81
C LEU A 10 5.65 -6.77 -11.86
N THR A 11 4.95 -5.72 -12.32
CA THR A 11 4.63 -4.57 -11.48
C THR A 11 3.68 -4.97 -10.36
N VAL A 12 2.58 -5.68 -10.68
CA VAL A 12 1.65 -6.19 -9.65
C VAL A 12 2.37 -7.08 -8.64
N LEU A 13 3.21 -8.01 -9.11
CA LEU A 13 3.92 -8.94 -8.22
C LEU A 13 4.88 -8.21 -7.27
N LEU A 14 5.81 -7.43 -7.80
CA LEU A 14 6.90 -6.84 -7.00
C LEU A 14 6.41 -5.74 -6.05
N PHE A 15 5.40 -5.00 -6.47
CA PHE A 15 5.07 -3.72 -5.87
C PHE A 15 3.70 -3.71 -5.18
N THR A 16 2.85 -4.70 -5.45
CA THR A 16 1.54 -4.81 -4.81
C THR A 16 1.42 -6.10 -4.00
N VAL A 17 1.64 -7.25 -4.63
CA VAL A 17 1.47 -8.56 -3.98
C VAL A 17 2.57 -8.85 -2.98
N LEU A 18 3.85 -8.69 -3.36
CA LEU A 18 4.97 -9.01 -2.49
C LEU A 18 5.00 -8.15 -1.21
N PRO A 19 4.80 -6.82 -1.25
CA PRO A 19 4.71 -6.02 -0.03
C PRO A 19 3.50 -6.39 0.84
N ALA A 20 2.35 -6.72 0.24
CA ALA A 20 1.18 -7.17 0.99
C ALA A 20 1.42 -8.52 1.69
N LEU A 21 2.07 -9.48 1.02
CA LEU A 21 2.45 -10.75 1.60
C LEU A 21 3.46 -10.60 2.74
N LEU A 22 4.49 -9.77 2.55
CA LEU A 22 5.45 -9.44 3.60
C LEU A 22 4.73 -8.83 4.80
N GLY A 23 3.82 -7.90 4.55
CA GLY A 23 2.96 -7.31 5.55
C GLY A 23 2.13 -8.30 6.35
N PHE A 24 1.49 -9.23 5.65
CA PHE A 24 0.70 -10.30 6.26
C PHE A 24 1.57 -11.23 7.12
N ILE A 25 2.73 -11.66 6.62
CA ILE A 25 3.67 -12.52 7.36
C ILE A 25 4.16 -11.83 8.62
N VAL A 26 4.62 -10.58 8.49
CA VAL A 26 5.07 -9.77 9.63
C VAL A 26 3.94 -9.63 10.65
N GLY A 27 2.73 -9.34 10.20
CA GLY A 27 1.54 -9.29 11.04
C GLY A 27 1.26 -10.60 11.79
N ALA A 28 1.39 -11.74 11.12
CA ALA A 28 1.17 -13.06 11.72
C ALA A 28 2.19 -13.38 12.82
N PHE A 29 3.49 -13.14 12.59
CA PHE A 29 4.54 -13.31 13.60
C PHE A 29 4.25 -12.52 14.88
N PHE A 30 3.79 -11.31 14.66
CA PHE A 30 3.48 -10.35 15.69
C PHE A 30 2.23 -10.71 16.50
N PHE A 31 1.18 -11.18 15.83
CA PHE A 31 0.01 -11.74 16.50
C PHE A 31 0.38 -12.95 17.37
N ILE A 32 1.23 -13.85 16.85
CA ILE A 32 1.74 -15.00 17.61
C ILE A 32 2.52 -14.54 18.85
N TYR A 33 3.43 -13.58 18.70
CA TYR A 33 4.17 -13.01 19.83
C TYR A 33 3.24 -12.36 20.87
N HIS A 34 2.20 -11.64 20.43
CA HIS A 34 1.21 -11.06 21.34
C HIS A 34 0.54 -12.12 22.20
N LEU A 35 0.13 -13.25 21.61
CA LEU A 35 -0.44 -14.39 22.34
C LEU A 35 0.53 -14.91 23.41
N PHE A 36 1.81 -15.11 23.06
CA PHE A 36 2.82 -15.61 24.00
C PHE A 36 3.12 -14.65 25.17
N THR A 37 3.15 -13.35 24.91
CA THR A 37 3.50 -12.35 25.94
C THR A 37 2.35 -11.98 26.87
N HIS A 38 1.10 -12.04 26.38
CA HIS A 38 -0.08 -11.70 27.18
C HIS A 38 -0.68 -12.89 27.92
N MET A 39 -0.33 -14.12 27.53
CA MET A 39 -0.70 -15.32 28.28
C MET A 39 0.25 -15.64 29.44
N GLY A 40 1.37 -14.90 29.62
CA GLY A 40 2.36 -15.29 30.64
C GLY A 40 3.36 -14.25 31.16
N GLY A 41 3.25 -12.93 30.91
CA GLY A 41 4.33 -12.00 31.28
C GLY A 41 3.94 -10.55 31.60
N ASP A 42 4.82 -9.92 32.36
CA ASP A 42 4.74 -8.65 33.09
C ASP A 42 4.10 -7.46 32.33
N LEU A 43 3.11 -6.82 32.97
CA LEU A 43 2.12 -5.91 32.38
C LEU A 43 2.73 -4.66 31.70
N LYS A 44 3.91 -4.21 32.14
CA LYS A 44 4.55 -2.96 31.66
C LYS A 44 5.29 -3.12 30.34
N ILE A 45 5.90 -4.28 30.08
CA ILE A 45 6.52 -4.60 28.78
C ILE A 45 5.41 -4.96 27.77
N GLY A 46 4.35 -5.62 28.24
CA GLY A 46 3.15 -5.90 27.47
C GLY A 46 2.52 -4.64 26.86
N LEU A 47 2.34 -3.56 27.62
CA LEU A 47 1.61 -2.36 27.16
C LEU A 47 2.35 -1.55 26.06
N ALA A 48 3.66 -1.34 26.23
CA ALA A 48 4.48 -0.64 25.23
C ALA A 48 4.59 -1.47 23.94
N PHE A 49 4.75 -2.79 24.09
CA PHE A 49 4.78 -3.72 22.97
C PHE A 49 3.41 -3.84 22.30
N GLN A 50 2.30 -3.86 23.04
CA GLN A 50 0.93 -3.84 22.52
C GLN A 50 0.68 -2.57 21.71
N THR A 51 1.13 -1.41 22.18
CA THR A 51 0.90 -0.14 21.47
C THR A 51 1.69 -0.10 20.17
N TRP A 52 2.96 -0.52 20.20
CA TRP A 52 3.77 -0.66 19.01
C TRP A 52 3.18 -1.71 18.05
N MET A 53 2.67 -2.80 18.61
CA MET A 53 2.05 -3.86 17.84
C MET A 53 0.77 -3.43 17.17
N LEU A 54 -0.12 -2.83 17.94
CA LEU A 54 -1.35 -2.26 17.46
C LEU A 54 -1.05 -1.26 16.34
N THR A 55 0.00 -0.45 16.49
CA THR A 55 0.44 0.50 15.46
C THR A 55 0.90 -0.18 14.16
N ILE A 56 1.70 -1.26 14.23
CA ILE A 56 2.18 -1.98 13.03
C ILE A 56 1.07 -2.84 12.40
N MET A 57 0.26 -3.52 13.22
CA MET A 57 -0.91 -4.29 12.77
C MET A 57 -1.99 -3.36 12.19
N HIS A 58 -2.16 -2.15 12.74
CA HIS A 58 -3.01 -1.11 12.15
C HIS A 58 -2.43 -0.52 10.87
N GLY A 59 -1.11 -0.51 10.71
CA GLY A 59 -0.46 -0.03 9.48
C GLY A 59 -0.59 -1.03 8.34
N ILE A 60 0.30 -2.01 8.29
CA ILE A 60 0.46 -2.83 7.08
C ILE A 60 -0.65 -3.89 6.95
N VAL A 61 -1.17 -4.40 8.07
CA VAL A 61 -2.15 -5.50 8.05
C VAL A 61 -3.58 -4.99 7.83
N MET A 62 -4.00 -3.96 8.56
CA MET A 62 -5.35 -3.38 8.40
C MET A 62 -5.53 -2.62 7.09
N TYR A 63 -4.54 -1.82 6.66
CA TYR A 63 -4.61 -1.15 5.36
C TYR A 63 -4.13 -2.02 4.19
N GLY A 64 -3.67 -3.24 4.46
CA GLY A 64 -3.14 -4.14 3.43
C GLY A 64 -4.16 -4.48 2.35
N ILE A 65 -5.43 -4.71 2.72
CA ILE A 65 -6.52 -5.02 1.77
C ILE A 65 -6.79 -3.83 0.83
N PRO A 66 -7.14 -2.62 1.31
CA PRO A 66 -7.38 -1.50 0.40
C PRO A 66 -6.12 -1.11 -0.38
N ALA A 67 -4.93 -1.20 0.23
CA ALA A 67 -3.67 -0.94 -0.48
C ALA A 67 -3.40 -1.95 -1.61
N LEU A 68 -3.72 -3.24 -1.41
CA LEU A 68 -3.59 -4.26 -2.44
C LEU A 68 -4.54 -3.98 -3.61
N VAL A 69 -5.82 -3.72 -3.31
CA VAL A 69 -6.85 -3.44 -4.33
C VAL A 69 -6.49 -2.18 -5.12
N LEU A 70 -6.20 -1.08 -4.42
CA LEU A 70 -5.81 0.18 -5.05
C LEU A 70 -4.48 0.04 -5.81
N GLY A 71 -3.54 -0.76 -5.31
CA GLY A 71 -2.30 -1.10 -6.00
C GLY A 71 -2.57 -1.76 -7.36
N ILE A 72 -3.37 -2.83 -7.41
CA ILE A 72 -3.72 -3.52 -8.66
C ILE A 72 -4.42 -2.57 -9.64
N ILE A 73 -5.41 -1.80 -9.16
CA ILE A 73 -6.14 -0.83 -9.98
C ILE A 73 -5.17 0.22 -10.53
N SER A 74 -4.26 0.74 -9.70
CA SER A 74 -3.30 1.76 -10.13
C SER A 74 -2.39 1.24 -11.24
N VAL A 75 -1.95 -0.01 -11.16
CA VAL A 75 -1.11 -0.63 -12.20
C VAL A 75 -1.87 -0.76 -13.51
N PHE A 76 -3.13 -1.20 -13.47
CA PHE A 76 -3.98 -1.29 -14.67
C PHE A 76 -4.26 0.09 -15.32
N LEU A 77 -4.53 1.11 -14.50
CA LEU A 77 -4.76 2.47 -15.00
C LEU A 77 -3.48 3.08 -15.58
N LEU A 78 -2.32 2.82 -14.97
CA LEU A 78 -1.03 3.25 -15.48
C LEU A 78 -0.64 2.56 -16.78
N ASP A 79 -0.95 1.27 -16.92
CA ASP A 79 -0.73 0.51 -18.16
C ASP A 79 -1.50 1.13 -19.34
N LYS A 80 -2.72 1.62 -19.09
CA LYS A 80 -3.55 2.34 -20.07
C LYS A 80 -3.09 3.78 -20.39
N GLY A 81 -1.93 4.22 -19.90
CA GLY A 81 -1.38 5.52 -20.28
C GLY A 81 -1.93 6.71 -19.47
N MET A 82 -2.05 6.57 -18.14
CA MET A 82 -2.69 7.58 -17.29
C MET A 82 -2.05 8.99 -17.39
N SER A 83 -2.90 10.02 -17.44
CA SER A 83 -2.46 11.42 -17.47
C SER A 83 -2.10 11.95 -16.06
N LYS A 84 -1.34 13.04 -15.97
CA LYS A 84 -1.00 13.68 -14.68
C LYS A 84 -2.24 14.05 -13.87
N LYS A 85 -3.31 14.54 -14.53
CA LYS A 85 -4.57 14.90 -13.87
C LYS A 85 -5.26 13.66 -13.28
N ALA A 86 -5.24 12.55 -14.01
CA ALA A 86 -5.79 11.28 -13.54
C ALA A 86 -4.97 10.68 -12.37
N ILE A 87 -3.63 10.85 -12.35
CA ILE A 87 -2.79 10.49 -11.18
C ILE A 87 -3.21 11.28 -9.94
N VAL A 88 -3.39 12.60 -10.06
CA VAL A 88 -3.84 13.43 -8.92
C VAL A 88 -5.21 12.98 -8.45
N LEU A 89 -6.16 12.79 -9.37
CA LEU A 89 -7.51 12.34 -9.03
C LEU A 89 -7.51 10.98 -8.34
N PHE A 90 -6.74 10.01 -8.86
CA PHE A 90 -6.60 8.70 -8.23
C PHE A 90 -6.00 8.79 -6.83
N SER A 91 -5.06 9.71 -6.61
CA SER A 91 -4.47 9.93 -5.29
C SER A 91 -5.49 10.49 -4.28
N VAL A 92 -6.38 11.39 -4.73
CA VAL A 92 -7.49 11.90 -3.92
C VAL A 92 -8.50 10.80 -3.61
N ILE A 93 -8.82 9.95 -4.59
CA ILE A 93 -9.71 8.79 -4.37
C ILE A 93 -9.08 7.83 -3.36
N THR A 94 -7.78 7.52 -3.52
CA THR A 94 -7.01 6.68 -2.58
C THR A 94 -7.07 7.26 -1.17
N MET A 95 -6.84 8.56 -1.02
CA MET A 95 -6.98 9.26 0.26
C MET A 95 -8.36 9.05 0.88
N ILE A 96 -9.43 9.29 0.13
CA ILE A 96 -10.80 9.13 0.63
C ILE A 96 -11.06 7.67 1.05
N VAL A 97 -10.72 6.71 0.20
CA VAL A 97 -10.91 5.28 0.49
C VAL A 97 -10.17 4.86 1.75
N MET A 98 -8.92 5.29 1.93
CA MET A 98 -8.10 4.94 3.09
C MET A 98 -8.63 5.58 4.38
N VAL A 99 -9.16 6.81 4.31
CA VAL A 99 -9.80 7.48 5.45
C VAL A 99 -11.11 6.79 5.82
N LEU A 100 -11.98 6.49 4.85
CA LEU A 100 -13.23 5.77 5.11
C LEU A 100 -12.96 4.38 5.67
N TRP A 101 -11.95 3.68 5.15
CA TRP A 101 -11.51 2.40 5.72
C TRP A 101 -11.10 2.55 7.18
N ALA A 102 -10.24 3.52 7.50
CA ALA A 102 -9.82 3.80 8.87
C ALA A 102 -11.01 4.08 9.82
N LEU A 103 -12.00 4.84 9.35
CA LEU A 103 -13.16 5.23 10.14
C LEU A 103 -14.13 4.06 10.39
N PHE A 104 -14.43 3.26 9.36
CA PHE A 104 -15.49 2.25 9.44
C PHE A 104 -15.02 0.86 9.86
N THR A 105 -13.76 0.50 9.61
CA THR A 105 -13.27 -0.86 9.88
C THR A 105 -12.34 -0.93 11.07
N VAL A 106 -11.61 0.16 11.34
CA VAL A 106 -10.53 0.17 12.33
C VAL A 106 -10.93 0.94 13.60
N GLU A 107 -12.12 1.56 13.61
CA GLU A 107 -12.55 2.50 14.66
C GLU A 107 -11.42 3.48 15.04
N PHE A 108 -10.66 3.93 14.05
CA PHE A 108 -9.39 4.58 14.28
C PHE A 108 -9.60 5.90 15.04
N THR A 109 -9.16 5.94 16.29
CA THR A 109 -9.24 7.11 17.18
C THR A 109 -8.06 8.09 17.01
N GLY A 110 -7.13 7.77 16.11
CA GLY A 110 -5.95 8.59 15.83
C GLY A 110 -6.19 9.74 14.85
N ASN A 111 -5.10 10.34 14.37
CA ASN A 111 -5.15 11.52 13.51
C ASN A 111 -5.54 11.15 12.06
N THR A 112 -6.81 11.32 11.71
CA THR A 112 -7.34 11.07 10.36
C THR A 112 -6.73 11.98 9.30
N LEU A 113 -6.32 13.20 9.65
CA LEU A 113 -5.58 14.08 8.72
C LEU A 113 -4.23 13.47 8.36
N LEU A 114 -3.54 12.84 9.30
CA LEU A 114 -2.27 12.15 9.01
C LEU A 114 -2.48 10.99 8.03
N VAL A 115 -3.52 10.17 8.24
CA VAL A 115 -3.88 9.08 7.30
C VAL A 115 -4.19 9.64 5.91
N ALA A 116 -4.95 10.73 5.84
CA ALA A 116 -5.29 11.38 4.58
C ALA A 116 -4.04 11.85 3.82
N LEU A 117 -3.13 12.57 4.51
CA LEU A 117 -1.91 13.08 3.89
C LEU A 117 -0.98 11.94 3.44
N LEU A 118 -0.80 10.91 4.26
CA LEU A 118 0.02 9.75 3.91
C LEU A 118 -0.55 9.00 2.70
N ALA A 119 -1.87 8.78 2.66
CA ALA A 119 -2.52 8.11 1.54
C ALA A 119 -2.39 8.94 0.26
N LEU A 120 -2.66 10.26 0.32
CA LEU A 120 -2.58 11.16 -0.83
C LEU A 120 -1.16 11.24 -1.41
N PHE A 121 -0.18 11.60 -0.58
CA PHE A 121 1.20 11.79 -1.04
C PHE A 121 1.88 10.46 -1.33
N GLY A 122 1.59 9.42 -0.54
CA GLY A 122 2.09 8.07 -0.76
C GLY A 122 1.65 7.52 -2.11
N SER A 123 0.35 7.56 -2.42
CA SER A 123 -0.15 7.08 -3.71
C SER A 123 0.37 7.91 -4.88
N TYR A 124 0.52 9.22 -4.69
CA TYR A 124 1.06 10.10 -5.73
C TYR A 124 2.52 9.76 -6.04
N GLN A 125 3.37 9.69 -5.02
CA GLN A 125 4.79 9.34 -5.18
C GLN A 125 4.94 7.93 -5.77
N TRP A 126 4.14 6.99 -5.28
CA TRP A 126 4.10 5.62 -5.78
C TRP A 126 3.81 5.54 -7.27
N MET A 127 2.75 6.20 -7.74
CA MET A 127 2.40 6.23 -9.16
C MET A 127 3.48 6.92 -10.01
N TYR A 128 4.14 7.93 -9.48
CA TYR A 128 5.26 8.58 -10.18
C TYR A 128 6.49 7.68 -10.27
N PHE A 129 6.74 6.85 -9.25
CA PHE A 129 7.83 5.88 -9.25
C PHE A 129 7.57 4.72 -10.22
N LEU A 130 6.35 4.18 -10.21
CA LEU A 130 5.95 3.09 -11.10
C LEU A 130 5.82 3.50 -12.56
N SER A 131 5.73 4.80 -12.86
CA SER A 131 5.48 5.29 -14.22
C SER A 131 6.64 6.07 -14.80
N VAL A 132 6.91 5.85 -16.09
CA VAL A 132 7.94 6.57 -16.86
C VAL A 132 7.27 7.29 -18.04
N PRO A 133 7.66 8.53 -18.37
CA PRO A 133 7.22 9.17 -19.61
C PRO A 133 7.63 8.33 -20.83
N HIS A 134 6.72 8.16 -21.79
CA HIS A 134 7.02 7.43 -23.04
C HIS A 134 8.30 7.89 -23.73
N THR A 135 8.54 9.20 -23.74
CA THR A 135 9.71 9.81 -24.37
C THR A 135 11.04 9.43 -23.72
N GLN A 136 11.01 8.86 -22.52
CA GLN A 136 12.19 8.46 -21.73
C GLN A 136 12.37 6.94 -21.65
N ARG A 137 11.55 6.15 -22.36
CA ARG A 137 11.75 4.70 -22.46
C ARG A 137 12.85 4.39 -23.47
N VAL A 138 14.07 4.27 -22.98
CA VAL A 138 15.24 3.81 -23.75
C VAL A 138 15.38 2.28 -23.70
N VAL A 139 14.71 1.63 -22.74
CA VAL A 139 14.78 0.18 -22.55
C VAL A 139 13.69 -0.48 -23.40
N PRO A 140 14.05 -1.45 -24.28
CA PRO A 140 13.06 -2.25 -24.97
C PRO A 140 12.14 -2.90 -23.94
N LYS A 141 10.83 -2.99 -24.23
CA LYS A 141 9.92 -3.78 -23.41
C LYS A 141 10.56 -5.16 -23.25
N LEU A 142 11.01 -5.50 -22.04
CA LEU A 142 11.77 -6.74 -21.77
C LEU A 142 10.99 -8.01 -22.16
N PHE A 143 9.69 -7.85 -22.37
CA PHE A 143 8.82 -8.78 -23.04
C PHE A 143 8.04 -7.94 -24.05
N ASN A 144 8.52 -7.87 -25.29
CA ASN A 144 7.63 -7.53 -26.40
C ASN A 144 6.59 -8.63 -26.40
N ASP A 145 5.34 -8.28 -26.15
CA ASP A 145 4.20 -9.12 -26.47
C ASP A 145 4.39 -9.51 -27.94
N ALA A 146 4.63 -10.81 -28.18
CA ALA A 146 4.61 -11.36 -29.51
C ALA A 146 3.22 -11.05 -30.08
N GLU A 147 3.22 -10.41 -31.26
CA GLU A 147 2.02 -10.13 -32.06
C GLU A 147 1.13 -11.37 -32.23
#